data_AF-A0A7J6MGU8-F1
#
_entry.id   AF-A0A7J6MGU8-F1
#
_cell.length_a   1.000
_cell.length_b   1.000
_cell.length_c   1.000
_cell.angle_alpha   90.00
_cell.angle_beta   90.00
_cell.angle_gamma   90.00
#
_symmetry.space_group_name_H-M   'P 1'
#
loop_
_entity.id
_entity.type
_entity.pdbx_description
1 polymer ?
#
loop_
_entity_poly.entity_id
_entity_poly.type
_entity_poly.pdbx_seq_one_letter_code
_entity_poly.pdbx_strand_id
1 'polypeptide(L)'
;MSACCSEFSAWINYLFSTLVFTLGGLIVAASIWYLFSEFSDLVETWMIWIALGGGILLIVLSIVSCCAAKKRKKCLLAFFWCLALVLSVVFLVGSGLSTAFFSVTNELRTTTLLFDRLPTLEAEAYDIIRKGFVEIWQSDNCDVSCDYEELKAVSCEAATCETNVVETQMNDWIKSGLVEVSPDVYEHCVNVTESVDNFESSTILAWCASSTAVISDVRDWSLWAMVTLWIVTLFTFMLAIANCVLFCSHPLGGDRLMNVPLAHSVNVLKV
;
A
#
# COMPACT_ATOMS: atom_id res chain seq x y z
N MET A 1 8.46 26.63 -30.06
CA MET A 1 8.19 26.31 -28.63
C MET A 1 7.29 25.08 -28.44
N SER A 2 6.24 24.88 -29.24
CA SER A 2 5.34 23.70 -29.13
C SER A 2 6.04 22.33 -29.29
N ALA A 3 7.05 22.23 -30.17
CA ALA A 3 7.79 21.00 -30.39
C ALA A 3 8.54 20.50 -29.13
N CYS A 4 9.22 21.42 -28.41
CA CYS A 4 10.00 21.08 -27.22
C CYS A 4 9.12 20.57 -26.05
N CYS A 5 7.95 21.19 -25.82
CA CYS A 5 7.00 20.72 -24.82
C CYS A 5 6.42 19.33 -25.17
N SER A 6 6.18 19.05 -26.45
CA SER A 6 5.66 17.75 -26.89
C SER A 6 6.67 16.60 -26.74
N GLU A 7 7.95 16.87 -26.99
CA GLU A 7 9.02 15.88 -26.83
C GLU A 7 9.31 15.63 -25.34
N PHE A 8 9.36 16.68 -24.53
CA PHE A 8 9.53 16.55 -23.09
C PHE A 8 8.38 15.76 -22.44
N SER A 9 7.14 16.05 -22.83
CA SER A 9 5.97 15.32 -22.32
C SER A 9 5.96 13.84 -22.77
N ALA A 10 6.44 13.54 -23.97
CA ALA A 10 6.58 12.15 -24.42
C ALA A 10 7.66 11.42 -23.61
N TRP A 11 8.78 12.08 -23.32
CA TRP A 11 9.85 11.51 -22.49
C TRP A 11 9.39 11.24 -21.05
N ILE A 12 8.64 12.17 -20.44
CA ILE A 12 8.02 11.96 -19.11
C ILE A 12 7.11 10.73 -19.13
N ASN A 13 6.26 10.61 -20.16
CA ASN A 13 5.37 9.45 -20.30
C ASN A 13 6.14 8.13 -20.42
N TYR A 14 7.26 8.11 -21.15
CA TYR A 14 8.12 6.93 -21.21
C TYR A 14 8.74 6.60 -19.86
N LEU A 15 9.37 7.57 -19.19
CA LEU A 15 10.01 7.38 -17.90
C LEU A 15 9.01 6.87 -16.86
N PHE A 16 7.83 7.49 -16.79
CA PHE A 16 6.78 7.07 -15.87
C PHE A 16 6.25 5.67 -16.22
N SER A 17 6.02 5.38 -17.50
CA SER A 17 5.55 4.06 -17.90
C SER A 17 6.59 2.98 -17.55
N THR A 18 7.89 3.26 -17.69
CA THR A 18 8.95 2.36 -17.24
C THR A 18 8.93 2.17 -15.72
N LEU A 19 8.75 3.24 -14.94
CA LEU A 19 8.64 3.13 -13.47
C LEU A 19 7.44 2.28 -13.05
N VAL A 20 6.27 2.52 -13.64
CA VAL A 20 5.05 1.72 -13.37
C VAL A 20 5.24 0.26 -13.79
N PHE A 21 5.91 0.01 -14.91
CA PHE A 21 6.25 -1.33 -15.35
C PHE A 21 7.14 -2.04 -14.32
N THR A 22 8.19 -1.36 -13.83
CA THR A 22 9.09 -1.94 -12.82
C THR A 22 8.39 -2.16 -11.49
N LEU A 23 7.53 -1.23 -11.05
CA LEU A 23 6.76 -1.37 -9.82
C LEU A 23 5.76 -2.53 -9.93
N GLY A 24 5.02 -2.62 -11.04
CA GLY A 24 4.11 -3.73 -11.30
C GLY A 24 4.84 -5.07 -11.34
N GLY A 25 6.03 -5.12 -11.95
CA GLY A 25 6.91 -6.29 -11.95
C GLY A 25 7.37 -6.70 -10.55
N LEU A 26 7.75 -5.73 -9.70
CA LEU A 26 8.11 -5.99 -8.31
C LEU A 26 6.93 -6.52 -7.49
N ILE A 27 5.74 -5.95 -7.65
CA ILE A 27 4.52 -6.43 -6.99
C ILE A 27 4.22 -7.87 -7.41
N VAL A 28 4.25 -8.17 -8.71
CA VAL A 28 4.04 -9.54 -9.22
C VAL A 28 5.10 -10.50 -8.66
N ALA A 29 6.38 -10.11 -8.66
CA ALA A 29 7.45 -10.93 -8.12
C ALA A 29 7.28 -11.20 -6.62
N ALA A 30 6.92 -10.17 -5.84
CA ALA A 30 6.66 -10.30 -4.41
C ALA A 30 5.44 -11.18 -4.12
N SER A 31 4.33 -11.00 -4.84
CA SER A 31 3.14 -11.84 -4.70
C SER A 31 3.41 -13.31 -5.06
N ILE A 32 4.18 -13.57 -6.13
CA ILE A 32 4.58 -14.94 -6.49
C ILE A 32 5.50 -15.52 -5.42
N TRP A 33 6.52 -14.77 -4.98
CA TRP A 33 7.43 -15.23 -3.93
C TRP A 33 6.67 -15.60 -2.65
N TYR A 34 5.70 -14.76 -2.25
CA TYR A 34 4.86 -15.02 -1.10
C TYR A 34 4.01 -16.29 -1.24
N LEU A 35 3.40 -16.52 -2.41
CA LEU A 35 2.61 -17.74 -2.67
C LEU A 35 3.43 -19.03 -2.57
N PHE A 36 4.75 -18.96 -2.75
CA PHE A 36 5.67 -20.10 -2.63
C PHE A 36 6.45 -20.11 -1.32
N SER A 37 6.26 -19.11 -0.46
CA SER A 37 6.94 -19.00 0.81
C SER A 37 6.16 -19.73 1.90
N GLU A 38 6.86 -20.18 2.94
CA GLU A 38 6.27 -20.73 4.17
C GLU A 38 5.39 -19.67 4.89
N PHE A 39 5.49 -18.39 4.48
CA PHE A 39 4.65 -17.30 4.96
C PHE A 39 3.26 -17.24 4.32
N SER A 40 2.85 -18.19 3.48
CA SER A 40 1.57 -18.13 2.77
C SER A 40 0.34 -17.93 3.68
N ASP A 41 0.46 -18.34 4.94
CA ASP A 41 -0.64 -18.39 5.89
C ASP A 41 -0.79 -17.09 6.71
N LEU A 42 0.23 -16.21 6.70
CA LEU A 42 0.22 -14.93 7.43
C LEU A 42 -0.70 -13.87 6.80
N VAL A 43 -1.05 -14.00 5.52
CA VAL A 43 -1.90 -13.05 4.79
C VAL A 43 -2.94 -13.84 4.05
N GLU A 44 -4.20 -13.45 4.21
CA GLU A 44 -5.31 -14.13 3.54
C GLU A 44 -5.03 -14.29 2.04
N THR A 45 -5.09 -15.53 1.55
CA THR A 45 -4.61 -15.88 0.22
C THR A 45 -5.25 -15.04 -0.89
N TRP A 46 -6.51 -14.63 -0.70
CA TRP A 46 -7.24 -13.79 -1.66
C TRP A 46 -6.64 -12.38 -1.83
N MET A 47 -6.07 -11.78 -0.78
CA MET A 47 -5.39 -10.49 -0.87
C MET A 47 -4.17 -10.56 -1.79
N ILE A 48 -3.43 -11.66 -1.72
CA ILE A 48 -2.25 -11.90 -2.56
C ILE A 48 -2.67 -12.02 -4.02
N TRP A 49 -3.78 -12.69 -4.32
CA TRP A 49 -4.33 -12.77 -5.68
C TRP A 49 -4.75 -11.40 -6.23
N ILE A 50 -5.31 -10.53 -5.38
CA ILE A 50 -5.63 -9.14 -5.76
C ILE A 50 -4.35 -8.36 -6.06
N ALA A 51 -3.33 -8.46 -5.20
CA ALA A 51 -2.05 -7.79 -5.41
C ALA A 51 -1.38 -8.26 -6.72
N LEU A 52 -1.38 -9.57 -6.97
CA LEU A 52 -0.87 -10.18 -8.21
C LEU A 52 -1.62 -9.65 -9.44
N GLY A 53 -2.96 -9.67 -9.41
CA GLY A 53 -3.81 -9.14 -10.48
C GLY A 53 -3.58 -7.65 -10.72
N GLY A 54 -3.43 -6.87 -9.65
CA GLY A 54 -3.09 -5.45 -9.70
C GLY A 54 -1.73 -5.20 -10.35
N GLY A 55 -0.70 -5.96 -9.96
CA GLY A 55 0.63 -5.88 -10.56
C GLY A 55 0.65 -6.19 -12.05
N ILE A 56 -0.04 -7.25 -12.49
CA ILE A 56 -0.20 -7.60 -13.91
C ILE A 56 -0.91 -6.47 -14.67
N LEU A 57 -1.97 -5.91 -14.08
CA LEU A 57 -2.70 -4.80 -14.68
C LEU A 57 -1.77 -3.57 -14.89
N LEU A 58 -0.93 -3.23 -13.90
CA LEU A 58 0.06 -2.15 -14.04
C LEU A 58 1.07 -2.40 -15.16
N ILE A 59 1.53 -3.63 -15.33
CA ILE A 59 2.41 -4.03 -16.44
C ILE A 59 1.72 -3.83 -17.79
N VAL A 60 0.45 -4.27 -17.93
CA VAL A 60 -0.30 -4.07 -19.17
C VAL A 60 -0.50 -2.59 -19.46
N LEU A 61 -0.92 -1.82 -18.45
CA LEU A 61 -1.17 -0.39 -18.59
C LEU A 61 0.08 0.40 -18.98
N SER A 62 1.24 0.05 -18.42
CA SER A 62 2.52 0.69 -18.78
C SER A 62 2.93 0.40 -20.23
N ILE A 63 2.79 -0.84 -20.72
CA ILE A 63 3.08 -1.19 -22.12
C ILE A 63 2.15 -0.41 -23.07
N VAL A 64 0.85 -0.37 -22.74
CA VAL A 64 -0.13 0.30 -23.58
C VAL A 64 0.08 1.83 -23.54
N SER A 65 0.47 2.41 -22.41
CA SER A 65 0.87 3.82 -22.26
C SER A 65 2.08 4.17 -23.14
N CYS A 66 3.12 3.33 -23.13
CA CYS A 66 4.27 3.48 -24.04
C CYS A 66 3.85 3.44 -25.53
N CYS A 67 2.91 2.54 -25.87
CA CYS A 67 2.36 2.46 -27.22
C CYS A 67 1.51 3.69 -27.58
N ALA A 68 0.81 4.26 -26.61
CA ALA A 68 0.03 5.48 -26.73
C ALA A 68 0.91 6.67 -27.11
N ALA A 69 1.96 6.88 -26.33
CA ALA A 69 2.94 7.94 -26.54
C ALA A 69 3.58 7.82 -27.94
N LYS A 70 3.89 6.59 -28.38
CA LYS A 70 4.47 6.33 -29.70
C LYS A 70 3.50 6.59 -30.85
N LYS A 71 2.29 6.05 -30.78
CA LYS A 71 1.32 6.08 -31.91
C LYS A 71 0.50 7.36 -31.98
N ARG A 72 0.52 8.20 -30.94
CA ARG A 72 -0.21 9.49 -30.86
C ARG A 72 -1.69 9.42 -31.25
N LYS A 73 -2.35 8.28 -31.03
CA LYS A 73 -3.79 8.11 -31.31
C LYS A 73 -4.61 8.80 -30.22
N LYS A 74 -5.42 9.79 -30.58
CA LYS A 74 -6.20 10.61 -29.63
C LYS A 74 -7.14 9.81 -28.74
N CYS A 75 -7.87 8.85 -29.32
CA CYS A 75 -8.80 8.01 -28.56
C CYS A 75 -8.09 7.22 -27.46
N LEU A 76 -6.92 6.66 -27.79
CA LEU A 76 -6.11 5.91 -26.84
C LEU A 76 -5.55 6.86 -25.77
N LEU A 77 -5.04 8.03 -26.16
CA LEU A 77 -4.55 9.04 -25.21
C LEU A 77 -5.64 9.57 -24.26
N ALA A 78 -6.86 9.77 -24.75
CA ALA A 78 -8.01 10.19 -23.95
C ALA A 78 -8.41 9.11 -22.93
N PHE A 79 -8.42 7.84 -23.35
CA PHE A 79 -8.66 6.73 -22.43
C PHE A 79 -7.60 6.68 -21.31
N PHE A 80 -6.31 6.83 -21.65
CA PHE A 80 -5.24 6.88 -20.64
C PHE A 80 -5.34 8.08 -19.71
N TRP A 81 -5.74 9.23 -20.25
CA TRP A 81 -5.98 10.42 -19.44
C TRP A 81 -7.11 10.18 -18.42
N CYS A 82 -8.26 9.65 -18.85
CA CYS A 82 -9.36 9.30 -17.96
C CYS A 82 -8.92 8.28 -16.91
N LEU A 83 -8.19 7.24 -17.31
CA LEU A 83 -7.71 6.21 -16.41
C LEU A 83 -6.73 6.77 -15.37
N ALA A 84 -5.76 7.59 -15.79
CA ALA A 84 -4.80 8.23 -14.90
C ALA A 84 -5.50 9.17 -13.91
N LEU A 85 -6.56 9.87 -14.35
CA LEU A 85 -7.35 10.73 -13.48
C LEU A 85 -8.14 9.92 -12.45
N VAL A 86 -8.79 8.82 -12.86
CA VAL A 86 -9.49 7.92 -11.93
C VAL A 86 -8.52 7.32 -10.91
N LEU A 87 -7.37 6.82 -11.36
CA LEU A 87 -6.33 6.28 -10.48
C LEU A 87 -5.79 7.35 -9.51
N SER A 88 -5.58 8.57 -9.98
CA SER A 88 -5.13 9.69 -9.15
C SER A 88 -6.14 10.02 -8.05
N VAL A 89 -7.45 10.00 -8.35
CA VAL A 89 -8.51 10.19 -7.34
C VAL A 89 -8.50 9.05 -6.31
N VAL A 90 -8.37 7.80 -6.76
CA VAL A 90 -8.29 6.64 -5.85
C VAL A 90 -7.07 6.74 -4.93
N PHE A 91 -5.89 7.07 -5.46
CA PHE A 91 -4.69 7.23 -4.65
C PHE A 91 -4.77 8.44 -3.72
N LEU A 92 -5.45 9.52 -4.12
CA LEU A 92 -5.68 10.67 -3.26
C LEU A 92 -6.55 10.28 -2.04
N VAL A 93 -7.63 9.53 -2.26
CA VAL A 93 -8.46 9.00 -1.16
C VAL A 93 -7.65 8.06 -0.28
N GLY A 94 -6.91 7.11 -0.87
CA GLY A 94 -6.06 6.19 -0.13
C GLY A 94 -4.98 6.90 0.70
N SER A 95 -4.34 7.92 0.15
CA SER A 95 -3.35 8.75 0.85
C SER A 95 -3.99 9.49 2.02
N GLY A 96 -5.19 10.06 1.82
CA GLY A 96 -5.96 10.71 2.89
C GLY A 96 -6.31 9.75 4.03
N LEU A 97 -6.81 8.56 3.70
CA LEU A 97 -7.11 7.52 4.69
C LEU A 97 -5.86 7.05 5.43
N SER A 98 -4.75 6.81 4.72
CA SER A 98 -3.48 6.42 5.35
C SER A 98 -2.92 7.50 6.29
N THR A 99 -3.13 8.78 5.95
CA THR A 99 -2.73 9.91 6.79
C THR A 99 -3.56 9.96 8.08
N ALA A 100 -4.88 9.73 7.97
CA ALA A 100 -5.76 9.63 9.14
C ALA A 100 -5.37 8.45 10.04
N PHE A 101 -5.12 7.27 9.45
CA PHE A 101 -4.67 6.09 10.20
C PHE A 101 -3.29 6.29 10.86
N PHE A 102 -2.34 6.93 10.16
CA PHE A 102 -1.06 7.32 10.75
C PHE A 102 -1.24 8.27 11.95
N SER A 103 -2.14 9.25 11.84
CA SER A 103 -2.45 10.15 12.96
C SER A 103 -2.94 9.38 14.18
N VAL A 104 -3.89 8.47 13.99
CA VAL A 104 -4.44 7.63 15.06
C VAL A 104 -3.39 6.72 15.68
N THR A 105 -2.56 6.05 14.87
CA THR A 105 -1.49 5.18 15.39
C THR A 105 -0.38 5.96 16.10
N ASN A 106 -0.11 7.19 15.66
CA ASN A 106 0.84 8.07 16.35
C ASN A 106 0.30 8.54 17.72
N GLU A 107 -1.00 8.85 17.81
CA GLU A 107 -1.67 9.18 19.07
C GLU A 107 -1.72 7.98 20.02
N LEU A 108 -2.01 6.78 19.49
CA LEU A 108 -1.96 5.52 20.24
C LEU A 108 -0.60 5.32 20.89
N ARG A 109 0.51 5.48 20.15
CA ARG A 109 1.87 5.35 20.72
C ARG A 109 2.12 6.27 21.91
N THR A 110 1.53 7.46 21.93
CA THR A 110 1.67 8.41 23.05
C THR A 110 0.71 8.15 24.21
N THR A 111 -0.38 7.41 23.96
CA THR A 111 -1.52 7.21 24.87
C THR A 111 -1.65 5.76 25.35
N THR A 112 -0.77 4.86 24.91
CA THR A 112 -0.72 3.41 25.22
C THR A 112 -0.77 3.04 26.71
N LEU A 113 -0.66 4.02 27.61
CA LEU A 113 -0.66 3.82 29.05
C LEU A 113 -2.01 4.07 29.74
N LEU A 114 -3.09 4.45 29.02
CA LEU A 114 -4.44 4.63 29.59
C LEU A 114 -5.54 4.07 28.68
N PHE A 115 -5.69 2.74 28.69
CA PHE A 115 -6.69 1.98 27.91
C PHE A 115 -8.15 2.41 28.16
N ASP A 116 -8.49 2.81 29.40
CA ASP A 116 -9.86 3.18 29.79
C ASP A 116 -10.38 4.51 29.19
N ARG A 117 -9.53 5.26 28.47
CA ARG A 117 -9.88 6.61 27.96
C ARG A 117 -9.58 6.82 26.48
N LEU A 118 -9.44 5.75 25.73
CA LEU A 118 -9.29 5.87 24.28
C LEU A 118 -10.60 6.40 23.68
N PRO A 119 -10.55 7.46 22.86
CA PRO A 119 -11.71 7.85 22.08
C PRO A 119 -12.07 6.73 21.09
N THR A 120 -13.28 6.78 20.54
CA THR A 120 -13.86 5.65 19.79
C THR A 120 -13.04 5.22 18.57
N LEU A 121 -12.32 6.16 17.95
CA LEU A 121 -11.55 5.91 16.73
C LEU A 121 -10.22 5.20 17.04
N GLU A 122 -9.54 5.62 18.09
CA GLU A 122 -8.29 5.06 18.59
C GLU A 122 -8.54 3.67 19.17
N ALA A 123 -9.67 3.47 19.84
CA ALA A 123 -10.10 2.16 20.33
C ALA A 123 -10.32 1.17 19.17
N GLU A 124 -10.94 1.60 18.06
CA GLU A 124 -11.13 0.76 16.87
C GLU A 124 -9.79 0.39 16.22
N ALA A 125 -8.88 1.36 16.02
CA ALA A 125 -7.56 1.09 15.46
C ALA A 125 -6.73 0.16 16.37
N TYR A 126 -6.80 0.36 17.69
CA TYR A 126 -6.16 -0.52 18.66
C TYR A 126 -6.68 -1.95 18.56
N ASP A 127 -8.00 -2.13 18.50
CA ASP A 127 -8.62 -3.45 18.39
C ASP A 127 -8.24 -4.15 17.08
N ILE A 128 -8.14 -3.41 15.96
CA ILE A 128 -7.66 -3.95 14.68
C ILE A 128 -6.22 -4.46 14.81
N ILE A 129 -5.31 -3.66 15.38
CA ILE A 129 -3.90 -4.05 15.55
C ILE A 129 -3.80 -5.27 16.47
N ARG A 130 -4.52 -5.24 17.59
CA ARG A 130 -4.56 -6.34 18.56
C ARG A 130 -5.07 -7.63 17.92
N LYS A 131 -6.17 -7.57 17.17
CA LYS A 131 -6.71 -8.74 16.47
C LYS A 131 -5.73 -9.29 15.44
N GLY A 132 -5.07 -8.43 14.67
CA GLY A 132 -4.03 -8.86 13.74
C GLY A 132 -2.86 -9.56 14.44
N PHE A 133 -2.44 -9.06 15.61
CA PHE A 133 -1.44 -9.74 16.43
C PHE A 133 -1.93 -11.12 16.92
N VAL A 134 -3.14 -11.18 17.48
CA VAL A 134 -3.73 -12.44 17.98
C VAL A 134 -3.87 -13.47 16.87
N GLU A 135 -4.27 -13.05 15.68
CA GLU A 135 -4.39 -13.92 14.51
C GLU A 135 -3.04 -14.54 14.13
N ILE A 136 -1.98 -13.74 14.05
CA ILE A 136 -0.62 -14.23 13.78
C ILE A 136 -0.15 -15.17 14.90
N TRP A 137 -0.39 -14.79 16.17
CA TRP A 137 0.00 -15.59 17.34
C TRP A 137 -0.66 -16.97 17.33
N GLN A 138 -1.97 -17.03 17.09
CA GLN A 138 -2.73 -18.27 17.05
C GLN A 138 -2.43 -19.09 15.80
N SER A 139 -2.22 -18.44 14.66
CA SER A 139 -1.91 -19.13 13.40
C SER A 139 -0.57 -19.86 13.44
N ASP A 140 0.43 -19.33 14.17
CA ASP A 140 1.75 -19.95 14.31
C ASP A 140 1.89 -20.73 15.64
N ASN A 141 0.77 -20.95 16.33
CA ASN A 141 0.68 -21.74 17.57
C ASN A 141 1.73 -21.30 18.62
N CYS A 142 1.86 -19.99 18.78
CA CYS A 142 2.83 -19.39 19.69
C CYS A 142 2.43 -19.58 21.16
N ASP A 143 3.42 -19.71 22.04
CA ASP A 143 3.24 -19.74 23.49
C ASP A 143 4.30 -18.89 24.22
N VAL A 144 3.93 -18.36 25.39
CA VAL A 144 4.83 -17.60 26.27
C VAL A 144 4.35 -17.66 27.70
N SER A 145 5.31 -17.68 28.64
CA SER A 145 5.06 -17.49 30.06
C SER A 145 5.64 -16.15 30.51
N CYS A 146 4.84 -15.36 31.23
CA CYS A 146 5.27 -14.10 31.81
C CYS A 146 4.96 -14.10 33.31
N ASP A 147 5.97 -13.74 34.09
CA ASP A 147 5.84 -13.52 35.52
C ASP A 147 5.86 -12.01 35.80
N TYR A 148 4.93 -11.58 36.64
CA TYR A 148 4.93 -10.25 37.22
C TYR A 148 4.91 -10.37 38.74
N GLU A 149 5.86 -9.74 39.42
CA GLU A 149 5.78 -9.54 40.87
C GLU A 149 5.36 -8.09 41.13
N GLU A 150 4.39 -7.85 42.01
CA GLU A 150 3.71 -6.55 42.29
C GLU A 150 4.63 -5.33 42.53
N LEU A 151 5.94 -5.53 42.70
CA LEU A 151 6.95 -4.48 42.92
C LEU A 151 8.24 -4.65 42.09
N LYS A 152 8.31 -5.66 41.21
CA LYS A 152 9.46 -5.91 40.33
C LYS A 152 9.04 -5.79 38.86
N ALA A 153 10.03 -5.59 37.99
CA ALA A 153 9.83 -5.52 36.55
C ALA A 153 9.09 -6.78 36.05
N VAL A 154 8.29 -6.60 34.99
CA VAL A 154 7.67 -7.73 34.27
C VAL A 154 8.76 -8.48 33.53
N SER A 155 8.78 -9.81 33.66
CA SER A 155 9.70 -10.67 32.93
C SER A 155 8.95 -11.76 32.20
N CYS A 156 9.17 -11.86 30.89
CA CYS A 156 8.66 -12.94 30.07
C CYS A 156 9.80 -13.87 29.64
N GLU A 157 9.49 -15.16 29.57
CA GLU A 157 10.32 -16.12 28.85
C GLU A 157 10.30 -15.83 27.34
N ALA A 158 11.20 -16.46 26.60
CA ALA A 158 11.16 -16.37 25.14
C ALA A 158 9.88 -17.05 24.63
N ALA A 159 9.16 -16.36 23.74
CA ALA A 159 8.05 -16.97 23.02
C ALA A 159 8.58 -18.10 22.14
N THR A 160 7.82 -19.18 22.05
CA THR A 160 8.08 -20.32 21.16
C THR A 160 6.95 -20.41 20.14
N CYS A 161 7.27 -20.47 18.85
CA CYS A 161 6.27 -20.59 17.78
C CYS A 161 6.68 -21.67 16.76
N GLU A 162 5.78 -22.04 15.85
CA GLU A 162 6.06 -23.03 14.80
C GLU A 162 7.11 -22.53 13.79
N THR A 163 7.08 -21.25 13.45
CA THR A 163 7.97 -20.63 12.46
C THR A 163 9.03 -19.76 13.12
N ASN A 164 10.32 -20.05 12.88
CA ASN A 164 11.45 -19.29 13.44
C ASN A 164 11.39 -17.77 13.19
N VAL A 165 10.82 -17.34 12.07
CA VAL A 165 10.72 -15.92 11.73
C VAL A 165 9.65 -15.21 12.56
N VAL A 166 8.49 -15.84 12.75
CA VAL A 166 7.45 -15.33 13.64
C VAL A 166 7.96 -15.35 15.07
N GLU A 167 8.57 -16.46 15.51
CA GLU A 167 9.19 -16.57 16.83
C GLU A 167 10.20 -15.44 17.11
N THR A 168 11.11 -15.17 16.16
CA THR A 168 12.09 -14.09 16.31
C THR A 168 11.40 -12.73 16.42
N GLN A 169 10.42 -12.46 15.57
CA GLN A 169 9.69 -11.19 15.57
C GLN A 169 8.89 -10.98 16.86
N MET A 170 8.21 -12.03 17.36
CA MET A 170 7.46 -12.00 18.62
C MET A 170 8.38 -11.72 19.81
N ASN A 171 9.52 -12.41 19.86
CA ASN A 171 10.52 -12.19 20.89
C ASN A 171 11.11 -10.77 20.85
N ASP A 172 11.36 -10.23 19.66
CA ASP A 172 11.85 -8.87 19.50
C ASP A 172 10.80 -7.83 19.96
N TRP A 173 9.52 -8.04 19.64
CA TRP A 173 8.44 -7.17 20.12
C TRP A 173 8.26 -7.26 21.64
N ILE A 174 8.24 -8.47 22.23
CA ILE A 174 8.14 -8.65 23.69
C ILE A 174 9.32 -7.97 24.40
N LYS A 175 10.54 -8.23 23.94
CA LYS A 175 11.75 -7.67 24.54
C LYS A 175 11.78 -6.15 24.47
N SER A 176 11.37 -5.58 23.32
CA SER A 176 11.33 -4.13 23.14
C SER A 176 10.19 -3.49 23.93
N GLY A 177 9.03 -4.16 23.99
CA GLY A 177 7.86 -3.66 24.70
C GLY A 177 8.05 -3.63 26.22
N LEU A 178 8.66 -4.67 26.79
CA LEU A 178 8.97 -4.75 28.22
C LEU A 178 9.87 -3.62 28.74
N VAL A 179 10.66 -2.98 27.87
CA VAL A 179 11.49 -1.82 28.25
C VAL A 179 10.63 -0.56 28.45
N GLU A 180 9.49 -0.48 27.78
CA GLU A 180 8.63 0.71 27.76
C GLU A 180 7.40 0.56 28.67
N VAL A 181 6.99 -0.67 29.02
CA VAL A 181 5.78 -0.94 29.81
C VAL A 181 6.10 -1.01 31.31
N SER A 182 5.42 -0.20 32.12
CA SER A 182 5.47 -0.29 33.59
C SER A 182 4.58 -1.43 34.13
N PRO A 183 4.93 -2.07 35.26
CA PRO A 183 4.14 -3.15 35.85
C PRO A 183 2.65 -2.84 36.02
N ASP A 184 2.30 -1.66 36.54
CA ASP A 184 0.90 -1.25 36.74
C ASP A 184 0.09 -1.22 35.42
N VAL A 185 0.73 -0.81 34.33
CA VAL A 185 0.10 -0.73 33.00
C VAL A 185 -0.04 -2.12 32.40
N TYR A 186 0.95 -2.99 32.60
CA TYR A 186 0.89 -4.38 32.18
C TYR A 186 -0.27 -5.11 32.88
N GLU A 187 -0.35 -5.04 34.21
CA GLU A 187 -1.41 -5.68 34.99
C GLU A 187 -2.79 -5.17 34.58
N HIS A 188 -2.93 -3.86 34.40
CA HIS A 188 -4.17 -3.27 33.92
C HIS A 188 -4.54 -3.77 32.51
N CYS A 189 -3.58 -3.86 31.59
CA CYS A 189 -3.79 -4.42 30.25
C CYS A 189 -4.29 -5.87 30.30
N VAL A 190 -3.68 -6.72 31.14
CA VAL A 190 -4.05 -8.13 31.30
C VAL A 190 -5.49 -8.21 31.81
N ASN A 191 -5.82 -7.51 32.89
CA ASN A 191 -7.16 -7.49 33.49
C ASN A 191 -8.24 -7.03 32.50
N VAL A 192 -7.97 -5.97 31.73
CA VAL A 192 -8.92 -5.47 30.72
C VAL A 192 -9.11 -6.49 29.61
N THR A 193 -8.02 -7.04 29.08
CA THR A 193 -8.08 -7.99 27.96
C THR A 193 -8.77 -9.30 28.36
N GLU A 194 -8.49 -9.84 29.55
CA GLU A 194 -9.18 -11.01 30.10
C GLU A 194 -10.69 -10.79 30.27
N SER A 195 -11.11 -9.56 30.58
CA SER A 195 -12.53 -9.23 30.79
C SER A 195 -13.32 -9.08 29.47
N VAL A 196 -12.63 -8.72 28.39
CA VAL A 196 -13.25 -8.41 27.10
C VAL A 196 -13.21 -9.60 26.15
N ASP A 197 -12.12 -10.36 26.16
CA ASP A 197 -11.83 -11.37 25.15
C ASP A 197 -11.64 -12.76 25.78
N ASN A 198 -12.14 -13.79 25.10
CA ASN A 198 -11.94 -15.19 25.49
C ASN A 198 -10.64 -15.76 24.87
N PHE A 199 -9.54 -15.02 24.94
CA PHE A 199 -8.25 -15.46 24.44
C PHE A 199 -7.55 -16.38 25.43
N GLU A 200 -6.60 -17.18 24.94
CA GLU A 200 -5.71 -17.96 25.80
C GLU A 200 -4.82 -17.01 26.62
N SER A 201 -4.51 -17.41 27.86
CA SER A 201 -3.75 -16.57 28.79
C SER A 201 -2.39 -16.16 28.22
N SER A 202 -1.68 -17.07 27.54
CA SER A 202 -0.40 -16.78 26.90
C SER A 202 -0.49 -15.68 25.85
N THR A 203 -1.55 -15.67 25.03
CA THR A 203 -1.79 -14.60 24.03
C THR A 203 -2.00 -13.25 24.69
N ILE A 204 -2.76 -13.20 25.80
CA ILE A 204 -3.03 -11.97 26.55
C ILE A 204 -1.73 -11.41 27.14
N LEU A 205 -0.94 -12.28 27.80
CA LEU A 205 0.34 -11.92 28.40
C LEU A 205 1.32 -11.42 27.34
N ALA A 206 1.40 -12.11 26.19
CA ALA A 206 2.24 -11.73 25.06
C ALA A 206 1.87 -10.36 24.50
N TRP A 207 0.57 -10.13 24.25
CA TRP A 207 0.07 -8.87 23.73
C TRP A 207 0.40 -7.72 24.69
N CYS A 208 0.10 -7.86 25.98
CA CYS A 208 0.37 -6.81 26.95
C CYS A 208 1.87 -6.52 27.10
N ALA A 209 2.75 -7.53 26.94
CA ALA A 209 4.20 -7.34 27.01
C ALA A 209 4.77 -6.66 25.75
N SER A 210 4.13 -6.85 24.59
CA SER A 210 4.61 -6.43 23.28
C SER A 210 3.87 -5.23 22.68
N SER A 211 2.72 -4.84 23.25
CA SER A 211 1.78 -3.88 22.65
C SER A 211 2.42 -2.56 22.21
N THR A 212 3.28 -1.97 23.04
CA THR A 212 3.99 -0.71 22.72
C THR A 212 4.92 -0.87 21.52
N ALA A 213 5.66 -1.98 21.45
CA ALA A 213 6.56 -2.28 20.34
C ALA A 213 5.77 -2.58 19.05
N VAL A 214 4.72 -3.39 19.12
CA VAL A 214 3.85 -3.70 17.97
C VAL A 214 3.21 -2.43 17.41
N ILE A 215 2.65 -1.58 18.28
CA ILE A 215 2.03 -0.31 17.88
C ILE A 215 3.08 0.63 17.26
N SER A 216 4.29 0.68 17.81
CA SER A 216 5.38 1.47 17.23
C SER A 216 5.78 0.99 15.85
N ASP A 217 5.88 -0.33 15.65
CA ASP A 217 6.25 -0.92 14.37
C ASP A 217 5.15 -0.69 13.32
N VAL A 218 3.88 -0.92 13.68
CA VAL A 218 2.72 -0.62 12.81
C VAL A 218 2.67 0.86 12.44
N ARG A 219 2.99 1.77 13.36
CA ARG A 219 3.09 3.20 13.08
C ARG A 219 4.19 3.51 12.06
N ASP A 220 5.35 2.87 12.19
CA ASP A 220 6.47 3.10 11.26
C ASP A 220 6.15 2.55 9.87
N TRP A 221 5.50 1.37 9.79
CA TRP A 221 4.96 0.83 8.54
C TRP A 221 3.89 1.75 7.93
N SER A 222 2.96 2.27 8.74
CA SER A 222 1.91 3.16 8.25
C SER A 222 2.47 4.50 7.76
N LEU A 223 3.54 5.02 8.37
CA LEU A 223 4.29 6.18 7.89
C LEU A 223 4.86 5.92 6.49
N TRP A 224 5.56 4.80 6.30
CA TRP A 224 6.13 4.44 5.00
C TRP A 224 5.05 4.23 3.93
N ALA A 225 3.94 3.59 4.29
CA ALA A 225 2.80 3.43 3.41
C ALA A 225 2.20 4.79 3.00
N MET A 226 1.99 5.69 3.97
CA MET A 226 1.49 7.05 3.73
C MET A 226 2.41 7.83 2.80
N VAL A 227 3.72 7.87 3.08
CA VAL A 227 4.70 8.57 2.23
C VAL A 227 4.68 8.01 0.81
N THR A 228 4.65 6.68 0.67
CA THR A 228 4.62 6.00 -0.64
C THR A 228 3.35 6.37 -1.41
N LEU A 229 2.18 6.34 -0.77
CA LEU A 229 0.90 6.68 -1.40
C LEU A 229 0.85 8.14 -1.86
N TRP A 230 1.37 9.08 -1.06
CA TRP A 230 1.47 10.48 -1.47
C TRP A 230 2.39 10.69 -2.67
N ILE A 231 3.55 10.02 -2.69
CA ILE A 231 4.48 10.07 -3.82
C ILE A 231 3.79 9.54 -5.09
N VAL A 232 3.12 8.38 -5.01
CA VAL A 232 2.39 7.78 -6.14
C VAL A 232 1.25 8.70 -6.61
N THR A 233 0.53 9.34 -5.68
CA THR A 233 -0.53 10.30 -6.00
C THR A 233 0.01 11.50 -6.79
N LEU A 234 1.13 12.08 -6.35
CA LEU A 234 1.75 13.21 -7.05
C LEU A 234 2.20 12.82 -8.46
N PHE A 235 2.85 11.67 -8.61
CA PHE A 235 3.31 11.21 -9.92
C PHE A 235 2.14 10.88 -10.87
N THR A 236 1.09 10.22 -10.39
CA THR A 236 -0.10 9.92 -11.20
C THR A 236 -0.87 11.17 -11.61
N PHE A 237 -0.92 12.19 -10.74
CA PHE A 237 -1.47 13.49 -11.09
C PHE A 237 -0.65 14.20 -12.18
N MET A 238 0.68 14.19 -12.07
CA MET A 238 1.57 14.75 -13.09
C MET A 238 1.42 14.02 -14.44
N LEU A 239 1.20 12.70 -14.41
CA LEU A 239 0.88 11.91 -15.61
C LEU A 239 -0.44 12.35 -16.26
N ALA A 240 -1.48 12.57 -15.45
CA ALA A 240 -2.76 13.06 -15.95
C ALA A 240 -2.59 14.44 -16.62
N ILE A 241 -1.78 15.34 -16.06
CA ILE A 241 -1.46 16.63 -16.69
C ILE A 241 -0.70 16.44 -18.01
N ALA A 242 0.35 15.61 -18.03
CA ALA A 242 1.14 15.35 -19.23
C ALA A 242 0.28 14.78 -20.38
N ASN A 243 -0.60 13.83 -20.07
CA ASN A 243 -1.53 13.27 -21.04
C ASN A 243 -2.55 14.29 -21.54
N CYS A 244 -3.02 15.19 -20.66
CA CYS A 244 -3.88 16.30 -21.04
C CYS A 244 -3.18 17.26 -22.03
N VAL A 245 -1.94 17.63 -21.74
CA VAL A 245 -1.14 18.52 -22.61
C VAL A 245 -0.88 17.86 -23.97
N LEU A 246 -0.54 16.58 -24.01
CA LEU A 246 -0.35 15.84 -25.26
C LEU A 246 -1.67 15.71 -26.06
N PHE A 247 -2.79 15.54 -25.37
CA PHE A 247 -4.11 15.49 -26.00
C PHE A 247 -4.47 16.86 -26.62
N CYS A 248 -4.29 17.95 -25.88
CA CYS A 248 -4.61 19.31 -26.31
C CYS A 248 -3.66 19.87 -27.37
N SER A 249 -2.38 19.47 -27.36
CA SER A 249 -1.36 19.96 -28.30
C SER A 249 -1.49 19.37 -29.71
N HIS A 250 -2.26 18.29 -29.89
CA HIS A 250 -2.49 17.70 -31.20
C HIS A 250 -3.76 18.28 -31.84
N PRO A 251 -3.68 19.14 -32.87
CA PRO A 251 -4.86 19.68 -33.55
C PRO A 251 -5.73 18.56 -34.16
N LEU A 252 -7.04 18.73 -34.17
CA LEU A 252 -8.04 17.79 -34.71
C LEU A 252 -8.01 17.63 -36.24
N GLY A 253 -7.12 18.32 -36.95
CA GLY A 253 -7.09 18.34 -38.41
C GLY A 253 -5.75 17.86 -38.95
N GLY A 254 -5.79 16.74 -39.68
CA GLY A 254 -4.65 16.18 -40.39
C GLY A 254 -4.89 14.77 -40.95
N ASP A 255 -6.01 14.11 -40.62
CA ASP A 255 -6.50 13.01 -41.45
C ASP A 255 -6.98 13.59 -42.79
N ARG A 256 -6.03 13.67 -43.74
CA ARG A 256 -6.25 13.43 -45.17
C ARG A 256 -7.53 14.02 -45.77
N LEU A 257 -7.57 15.34 -45.89
CA LEU A 257 -8.21 16.02 -47.04
C LEU A 257 -7.13 16.38 -48.10
N MET A 258 -6.28 15.42 -48.44
CA MET A 258 -5.42 15.37 -49.62
C MET A 258 -5.23 13.88 -49.95
N ASN A 259 -5.54 13.32 -51.10
CA ASN A 259 -5.94 13.85 -52.40
C ASN A 259 -6.95 12.85 -52.98
N VAL A 260 -8.19 13.27 -53.25
CA VAL A 260 -8.89 12.68 -54.40
C VAL A 260 -8.15 13.26 -55.60
N PRO A 261 -7.44 12.47 -56.42
CA PRO A 261 -7.02 12.99 -57.71
C PRO A 261 -8.31 13.34 -58.44
N LEU A 262 -8.57 14.63 -58.63
CA LEU A 262 -9.46 15.10 -59.67
C LEU A 262 -8.88 14.57 -60.97
N ALA A 263 -9.37 13.40 -61.39
CA ALA A 263 -9.17 12.86 -62.71
C ALA A 263 -9.79 13.88 -63.66
N HIS A 264 -8.94 14.74 -64.22
CA HIS A 264 -9.29 15.59 -65.35
C HIS A 264 -9.61 14.66 -66.52
N SER A 265 -10.89 14.36 -66.69
CA SER A 265 -11.46 13.92 -67.94
C SER A 265 -11.46 15.10 -68.91
N VAL A 266 -10.46 15.19 -69.78
CA VAL A 266 -10.57 15.99 -71.02
C VAL A 266 -9.95 15.20 -72.16
N ASN A 267 -10.79 14.43 -72.83
CA ASN A 267 -10.61 14.06 -74.23
C ASN A 267 -10.74 15.34 -75.07
N VAL A 268 -9.71 15.69 -75.84
CA VAL A 268 -9.91 16.45 -77.07
C VAL A 268 -9.12 15.76 -78.17
N LEU A 269 -9.86 15.13 -79.08
CA LEU A 269 -9.41 14.69 -80.38
C LEU A 269 -8.66 15.83 -81.09
N LYS A 270 -7.52 15.53 -81.70
CA LYS A 270 -7.11 16.23 -82.92
C LYS A 270 -7.05 15.22 -84.06
N VAL A 271 -7.87 15.55 -85.05
CA VAL A 271 -7.93 15.04 -86.43
C VAL A 271 -6.57 15.18 -87.10
#